data_AF-A0A3L7YAU2-F1
#
_entry.id   AF-A0A3L7YAU2-F1
#
_cell.length_a   1.000
_cell.length_b   1.000
_cell.length_c   1.000
_cell.angle_alpha   90.00
_cell.angle_beta   90.00
_cell.angle_gamma   90.00
#
_symmetry.space_group_name_H-M   'P 1'
#
loop_
_entity.id
_entity.type
_entity.pdbx_description
1 polymer ?
#
loop_
_entity_poly.entity_id
_entity_poly.type
_entity_poly.pdbx_seq_one_letter_code
_entity_poly.pdbx_strand_id
1 'polypeptide(L)'
;MIELVVGSRRERVPAPLHVCQFASSPDERTATASTFLFDGLRAGHRCVPLVGEEVLAAIRLSCSEEHETDFPLTDEHGIGADGRWHGDNPKRSRAPTDPSAMDAVPDASQFFNGNSLDPYRLIAFQRSVAAEARKAGGPMVRMVIDMRWLFQDRPFSMHDTLKFEAASHAILAPDADVLATLTQYHYADLSGEFIIELLKIHPVAVVAQFVRRNPHPFDAHRYMKRILERQK
;
A
#
# COMPACT_ATOMS: atom_id res chain seq x y z
N MET A 1 -12.39 6.69 5.56
CA MET A 1 -11.63 5.70 6.36
C MET A 1 -11.34 4.51 5.48
N ILE A 2 -10.14 3.95 5.58
CA ILE A 2 -9.72 2.71 4.91
C ILE A 2 -9.57 1.62 5.96
N GLU A 3 -10.00 0.41 5.64
CA GLU A 3 -9.69 -0.78 6.42
C GLU A 3 -8.37 -1.36 5.89
N LEU A 4 -7.39 -1.50 6.79
CA LEU A 4 -6.12 -2.16 6.54
C LEU A 4 -6.14 -3.50 7.29
N VAL A 5 -6.00 -4.60 6.54
CA VAL A 5 -5.97 -5.95 7.08
C VAL A 5 -4.51 -6.41 7.14
N VAL A 6 -4.03 -6.76 8.32
CA VAL A 6 -2.68 -7.28 8.54
C VAL A 6 -2.79 -8.54 9.40
N GLY A 7 -2.48 -9.68 8.79
CA GLY A 7 -2.71 -10.99 9.41
C GLY A 7 -4.19 -11.17 9.79
N SER A 8 -4.46 -11.46 11.06
CA SER A 8 -5.83 -11.59 11.58
C SER A 8 -6.46 -10.27 12.04
N ARG A 9 -5.74 -9.15 11.94
CA ARG A 9 -6.18 -7.86 12.48
C ARG A 9 -6.75 -6.95 11.39
N ARG A 10 -7.76 -6.19 11.76
CA ARG A 10 -8.39 -5.15 10.93
C ARG A 10 -8.29 -3.82 11.64
N GLU A 11 -7.69 -2.84 10.99
CA GLU A 11 -7.45 -1.52 11.54
C GLU A 11 -8.04 -0.45 10.62
N ARG A 12 -8.80 0.49 11.19
CA ARG A 12 -9.36 1.61 10.44
C ARG A 12 -8.41 2.80 10.52
N VAL A 13 -7.98 3.27 9.36
CA VAL A 13 -7.05 4.40 9.20
C VAL A 13 -7.69 5.51 8.35
N PRO A 14 -7.41 6.79 8.66
CA PRO A 14 -7.89 7.90 7.84
C PRO A 14 -7.25 7.86 6.45
N ALA A 15 -7.98 8.35 5.46
CA ALA A 15 -7.49 8.62 4.11
C ALA A 15 -7.45 10.14 3.90
N PRO A 16 -6.57 10.69 3.03
CA PRO A 16 -5.49 10.00 2.30
C PRO A 16 -4.46 9.36 3.24
N LEU A 17 -3.80 8.31 2.76
CA LEU A 17 -3.02 7.39 3.60
C LEU A 17 -1.66 7.08 2.96
N HIS A 18 -0.58 7.20 3.73
CA HIS A 18 0.75 6.71 3.35
C HIS A 18 1.21 5.69 4.38
N VAL A 19 1.19 4.42 4.01
CA VAL A 19 1.60 3.31 4.88
C VAL A 19 2.95 2.80 4.42
N CYS A 20 3.91 2.64 5.33
CA CYS A 20 5.05 1.78 5.08
C CYS A 20 4.82 0.39 5.67
N GLN A 21 5.22 -0.65 4.97
CA GLN A 21 5.27 -2.01 5.49
C GLN A 21 6.70 -2.53 5.44
N PHE A 22 7.15 -3.06 6.58
CA PHE A 22 8.41 -3.80 6.69
C PHE A 22 8.10 -5.30 6.73
N ALA A 23 7.99 -5.92 5.55
CA ALA A 23 7.63 -7.33 5.44
C ALA A 23 8.84 -8.22 5.69
N SER A 24 8.66 -9.23 6.55
CA SER A 24 9.68 -10.23 6.85
C SER A 24 9.66 -11.41 5.86
N SER A 25 8.55 -11.59 5.13
CA SER A 25 8.41 -12.65 4.12
C SER A 25 7.64 -12.19 2.88
N PRO A 26 7.79 -12.88 1.73
CA PRO A 26 6.94 -12.69 0.56
C PRO A 26 5.45 -12.86 0.85
N ASP A 27 5.09 -13.87 1.65
CA ASP A 27 3.67 -14.17 1.95
C ASP A 27 3.01 -13.05 2.75
N GLU A 28 3.71 -12.51 3.76
CA GLU A 28 3.23 -11.38 4.54
C GLU A 28 2.98 -10.15 3.66
N ARG A 29 3.92 -9.87 2.74
CA ARG A 29 3.83 -8.74 1.80
C ARG A 29 2.63 -8.93 0.86
N THR A 30 2.53 -10.10 0.22
CA THR A 30 1.45 -10.42 -0.73
C THR A 30 0.09 -10.40 -0.04
N ALA A 31 -0.05 -11.01 1.14
CA ALA A 31 -1.31 -11.03 1.87
C ALA A 31 -1.83 -9.62 2.21
N THR A 32 -0.93 -8.73 2.64
CA THR A 32 -1.28 -7.34 2.95
C THR A 32 -1.63 -6.55 1.69
N ALA A 33 -0.86 -6.72 0.61
CA ALA A 33 -1.13 -6.08 -0.68
C ALA A 33 -2.46 -6.55 -1.30
N SER A 34 -2.70 -7.86 -1.34
CA SER A 34 -3.93 -8.47 -1.87
C SER A 34 -5.17 -7.95 -1.15
N THR A 35 -5.20 -8.03 0.17
CA THR A 35 -6.35 -7.53 0.95
C THR A 35 -6.56 -6.04 0.75
N PHE A 36 -5.50 -5.23 0.76
CA PHE A 36 -5.58 -3.79 0.51
C PHE A 36 -6.17 -3.46 -0.87
N LEU A 37 -5.78 -4.19 -1.91
CA LEU A 37 -6.28 -4.00 -3.28
C LEU A 37 -7.69 -4.56 -3.48
N PHE A 38 -8.00 -5.77 -3.01
CA PHE A 38 -9.34 -6.36 -3.17
C PHE A 38 -10.41 -5.62 -2.38
N ASP A 39 -10.11 -5.17 -1.17
CA ASP A 39 -11.03 -4.28 -0.45
C ASP A 39 -11.19 -2.93 -1.16
N GLY A 40 -10.19 -2.51 -1.93
CA GLY A 40 -10.31 -1.39 -2.86
C GLY A 40 -11.32 -1.66 -3.98
N LEU A 41 -11.12 -2.73 -4.73
CA LEU A 41 -12.01 -3.13 -5.82
C LEU A 41 -13.47 -3.29 -5.35
N ARG A 42 -13.70 -3.89 -4.17
CA ARG A 42 -15.05 -4.02 -3.57
C ARG A 42 -15.70 -2.69 -3.22
N ALA A 43 -14.88 -1.70 -2.86
CA ALA A 43 -15.33 -0.33 -2.62
C ALA A 43 -15.42 0.51 -3.91
N GLY A 44 -15.18 -0.11 -5.08
CA GLY A 44 -15.14 0.56 -6.37
C GLY A 44 -13.88 1.37 -6.63
N HIS A 45 -12.89 1.34 -5.72
CA HIS A 45 -11.65 2.10 -5.84
C HIS A 45 -10.80 1.64 -7.03
N ARG A 46 -10.11 2.59 -7.67
CA ARG A 46 -9.07 2.28 -8.66
C ARG A 46 -7.88 1.62 -7.93
N CYS A 47 -7.43 0.47 -8.40
CA CYS A 47 -6.37 -0.31 -7.74
C CYS A 47 -5.14 -0.41 -8.64
N VAL A 48 -3.99 0.07 -8.14
CA VAL A 48 -2.75 0.21 -8.91
C VAL A 48 -1.62 -0.55 -8.21
N PRO A 49 -1.42 -1.84 -8.53
CA PRO A 49 -0.27 -2.59 -8.03
C PRO A 49 0.98 -2.26 -8.87
N LEU A 50 1.93 -1.55 -8.28
CA LEU A 50 3.28 -1.34 -8.79
C LEU A 50 4.22 -2.38 -8.14
N VAL A 51 4.19 -3.59 -8.66
CA VAL A 51 4.85 -4.78 -8.09
C VAL A 51 5.36 -5.68 -9.21
N GLY A 52 6.43 -6.46 -9.00
CA GLY A 52 6.94 -7.35 -10.04
C GLY A 52 5.94 -8.42 -10.48
N GLU A 53 6.11 -8.97 -11.69
CA GLU A 53 5.21 -9.98 -12.31
C GLU A 53 4.89 -11.16 -11.37
N GLU A 54 5.88 -11.70 -10.68
CA GLU A 54 5.71 -12.80 -9.72
C GLU A 54 4.73 -12.43 -8.59
N VAL A 55 4.88 -11.23 -8.03
CA VAL A 55 4.01 -10.74 -6.96
C VAL A 55 2.63 -10.41 -7.49
N LEU A 56 2.53 -9.83 -8.69
CA LEU A 56 1.26 -9.57 -9.34
C LEU A 56 0.47 -10.86 -9.59
N ALA A 57 1.14 -11.91 -10.06
CA ALA A 57 0.54 -13.23 -10.24
C ALA A 57 0.04 -13.81 -8.90
N ALA A 58 0.86 -13.74 -7.84
CA ALA A 58 0.46 -14.18 -6.50
C ALA A 58 -0.73 -13.38 -5.95
N ILE A 59 -0.77 -12.06 -6.16
CA ILE A 59 -1.92 -11.23 -5.77
C ILE A 59 -3.18 -11.66 -6.51
N ARG A 60 -3.10 -11.93 -7.82
CA ARG A 60 -4.26 -12.38 -8.61
C ARG A 60 -4.76 -13.75 -8.18
N LEU A 61 -3.84 -14.68 -7.87
CA LEU A 61 -4.18 -16.02 -7.39
C LEU A 61 -4.87 -15.99 -6.02
N SER A 62 -4.47 -15.11 -5.10
CA SER A 62 -5.15 -15.02 -3.79
C SER A 62 -6.60 -14.56 -3.89
N CYS A 63 -7.01 -13.89 -4.98
CA CYS A 63 -8.42 -13.64 -5.27
C CYS A 63 -9.23 -14.92 -5.46
N SER A 64 -8.61 -15.94 -6.09
CA SER A 64 -9.26 -17.22 -6.40
C SER A 64 -9.36 -18.13 -5.18
N GLU A 65 -8.42 -17.99 -4.23
CA GLU A 65 -8.40 -18.75 -2.97
C GLU A 65 -9.34 -18.16 -1.90
N GLU A 66 -9.67 -16.86 -1.96
CA GLU A 66 -10.65 -16.24 -1.05
C GLU A 66 -12.09 -16.79 -1.20
N HIS A 67 -12.35 -17.74 -2.11
CA HIS A 67 -13.65 -18.38 -2.30
C HIS A 67 -13.98 -19.54 -1.34
N GLU A 68 -13.06 -20.02 -0.48
CA GLU A 68 -13.29 -21.32 0.17
C GLU A 68 -12.71 -21.47 1.61
N THR A 69 -12.93 -20.51 2.51
CA THR A 69 -12.63 -20.72 3.95
C THR A 69 -13.85 -20.64 4.87
N ASP A 70 -14.50 -21.80 5.02
CA ASP A 70 -15.02 -22.44 6.25
C ASP A 70 -15.99 -21.72 7.20
N PHE A 71 -16.49 -20.52 6.89
CA PHE A 71 -17.52 -19.87 7.71
C PHE A 71 -18.78 -19.56 6.91
N PRO A 72 -19.96 -19.98 7.38
CA PRO A 72 -21.20 -19.65 6.71
C PRO A 72 -21.38 -18.14 6.65
N LEU A 73 -21.76 -17.66 5.47
CA LEU A 73 -22.19 -16.28 5.26
C LEU A 73 -23.34 -15.97 6.21
N THR A 74 -23.26 -14.85 6.91
CA THR A 74 -24.30 -14.43 7.84
C THR A 74 -25.01 -13.17 7.36
N ASP A 75 -26.28 -13.03 7.71
CA ASP A 75 -27.02 -11.78 7.57
C ASP A 75 -26.46 -10.68 8.51
N GLU A 76 -27.11 -9.52 8.52
CA GLU A 76 -26.73 -8.37 9.37
C GLU A 76 -26.84 -8.64 10.88
N HIS A 77 -27.50 -9.73 11.28
CA HIS A 77 -27.67 -10.17 12.67
C HIS A 77 -26.72 -11.33 13.04
N GLY A 78 -25.82 -11.73 12.13
CA GLY A 78 -24.91 -12.84 12.38
C GLY A 78 -25.56 -14.22 12.19
N ILE A 79 -26.73 -14.31 11.53
CA ILE A 79 -27.44 -15.55 11.28
C ILE A 79 -27.01 -16.13 9.92
N GLY A 80 -26.52 -17.37 9.93
CA GLY A 80 -26.14 -18.10 8.73
C GLY A 80 -27.35 -18.59 7.90
N ALA A 81 -27.10 -19.02 6.66
CA ALA A 81 -28.14 -19.63 5.81
C ALA A 81 -28.76 -20.91 6.40
N ASP A 82 -28.08 -21.52 7.38
CA ASP A 82 -28.55 -22.65 8.20
C ASP A 82 -29.47 -22.22 9.36
N GLY A 83 -29.75 -20.92 9.49
CA GLY A 83 -30.54 -20.34 10.57
C GLY A 83 -29.82 -20.30 11.92
N ARG A 84 -28.51 -20.58 11.98
CA ARG A 84 -27.73 -20.55 13.23
C ARG A 84 -27.02 -19.22 13.41
N TRP A 85 -26.85 -18.81 14.65
CA TRP A 85 -26.07 -17.63 15.00
C TRP A 85 -24.57 -17.96 15.03
N HIS A 86 -23.76 -17.19 14.30
CA HIS A 86 -22.31 -17.38 14.15
C HIS A 86 -21.48 -16.20 14.69
N GLY A 87 -22.10 -15.28 15.44
CA GLY A 87 -21.43 -14.19 16.14
C GLY A 87 -21.98 -12.79 15.84
N ASP A 88 -21.63 -11.81 16.67
CA ASP A 88 -22.11 -10.41 16.58
C ASP A 88 -21.53 -9.59 15.40
N ASN A 89 -20.64 -10.19 14.60
CA ASN A 89 -20.00 -9.50 13.49
C ASN A 89 -20.45 -10.11 12.15
N PRO A 90 -21.40 -9.48 11.44
CA PRO A 90 -21.97 -10.05 10.24
C PRO A 90 -20.89 -10.25 9.16
N LYS A 91 -20.58 -11.50 8.82
CA LYS A 91 -19.69 -11.86 7.71
C LYS A 91 -20.47 -11.74 6.40
N ARG A 92 -20.51 -10.52 5.87
CA ARG A 92 -21.06 -10.26 4.53
C ARG A 92 -20.29 -11.05 3.47
N SER A 93 -21.02 -11.65 2.54
CA SER A 93 -20.46 -12.15 1.28
C SER A 93 -19.64 -11.02 0.64
N ARG A 94 -18.33 -11.23 0.53
CA ARG A 94 -17.45 -10.29 -0.17
C ARG A 94 -17.83 -10.34 -1.64
N ALA A 95 -18.23 -9.20 -2.20
CA ALA A 95 -18.53 -9.12 -3.62
C ALA A 95 -17.35 -9.70 -4.44
N PRO A 96 -17.63 -10.48 -5.49
CA PRO A 96 -16.58 -10.95 -6.41
C PRO A 96 -15.79 -9.74 -6.91
N THR A 97 -14.47 -9.84 -6.84
CA THR A 97 -13.55 -8.86 -7.41
C THR A 97 -12.90 -9.46 -8.64
N ASP A 98 -12.89 -8.73 -9.74
CA ASP A 98 -12.13 -9.11 -10.93
C ASP A 98 -10.71 -8.55 -10.81
N PRO A 99 -9.68 -9.40 -10.61
CA PRO A 99 -8.29 -8.94 -10.52
C PRO A 99 -7.77 -8.34 -11.84
N SER A 100 -8.45 -8.57 -12.96
CA SER A 100 -8.12 -7.96 -14.25
C SER A 100 -8.50 -6.47 -14.32
N ALA A 101 -9.37 -6.00 -13.41
CA ALA A 101 -9.71 -4.58 -13.27
C ALA A 101 -8.61 -3.73 -12.59
N MET A 102 -7.48 -4.33 -12.18
CA MET A 102 -6.34 -3.61 -11.64
C MET A 102 -5.49 -2.99 -12.75
N ASP A 103 -5.11 -1.73 -12.59
CA ASP A 103 -4.17 -1.03 -13.48
C ASP A 103 -2.73 -1.37 -13.07
N ALA A 104 -2.31 -2.60 -13.35
CA ALA A 104 -1.03 -3.12 -12.89
C ALA A 104 0.17 -2.50 -13.63
N VAL A 105 1.24 -2.23 -12.87
CA VAL A 105 2.53 -1.78 -13.40
C VAL A 105 3.59 -2.80 -12.98
N PRO A 106 3.84 -3.83 -13.79
CA PRO A 106 4.72 -4.93 -13.41
C PRO A 106 6.21 -4.63 -13.53
N ASP A 107 6.55 -3.58 -14.29
CA ASP A 107 7.94 -3.18 -14.56
C ASP A 107 8.25 -1.79 -13.98
N ALA A 108 9.29 -1.79 -13.14
CA ALA A 108 9.86 -0.63 -12.48
C ALA A 108 10.69 0.27 -13.39
N SER A 109 11.15 -0.23 -14.54
CA SER A 109 12.25 0.34 -15.32
C SER A 109 12.06 1.82 -15.64
N GLN A 110 10.82 2.23 -15.90
CA GLN A 110 10.45 3.63 -16.18
C GLN A 110 10.80 4.60 -15.04
N PHE A 111 10.89 4.13 -13.79
CA PHE A 111 11.20 4.94 -12.61
C PHE A 111 12.70 5.06 -12.32
N PHE A 112 13.55 4.51 -13.19
CA PHE A 112 14.99 4.54 -13.03
C PHE A 112 15.65 5.40 -14.12
N ASN A 113 16.72 6.09 -13.73
CA ASN A 113 17.64 6.73 -14.65
C ASN A 113 18.95 5.92 -14.66
N GLY A 114 19.12 5.07 -15.68
CA GLY A 114 20.14 4.02 -15.64
C GLY A 114 19.84 3.04 -14.50
N ASN A 115 20.78 2.88 -13.57
CA ASN A 115 20.64 1.95 -12.45
C ASN A 115 20.15 2.61 -11.15
N SER A 116 19.90 3.93 -11.14
CA SER A 116 19.47 4.64 -9.93
C SER A 116 17.99 4.99 -10.00
N LEU A 117 17.28 4.87 -8.86
CA LEU A 117 15.91 5.37 -8.74
C LEU A 117 15.89 6.86 -9.08
N ASP A 118 15.00 7.26 -9.99
CA ASP A 118 14.66 8.66 -10.21
C ASP A 118 13.39 8.98 -9.39
N PRO A 119 13.52 9.60 -8.21
CA PRO A 119 12.37 9.84 -7.33
C PRO A 119 11.31 10.69 -8.03
N TYR A 120 11.70 11.60 -8.92
CA TYR A 120 10.78 12.50 -9.61
C TYR A 120 9.88 11.77 -10.60
N ARG A 121 10.35 10.69 -11.23
CA ARG A 121 9.51 9.88 -12.13
C ARG A 121 8.41 9.15 -11.38
N LEU A 122 8.75 8.52 -10.24
CA LEU A 122 7.78 7.79 -9.44
C LEU A 122 6.77 8.74 -8.78
N ILE A 123 7.23 9.90 -8.30
CA ILE A 123 6.38 11.00 -7.82
C ILE A 123 5.43 11.48 -8.93
N ALA A 124 5.94 11.74 -10.14
CA ALA A 124 5.13 12.22 -11.25
C ALA A 124 4.03 11.21 -11.62
N PHE A 125 4.35 9.92 -11.59
CA PHE A 125 3.38 8.85 -11.81
C PHE A 125 2.29 8.81 -10.72
N GLN A 126 2.64 8.88 -9.43
CA GLN A 126 1.64 8.96 -8.37
C GLN A 126 0.69 10.16 -8.56
N ARG A 127 1.25 11.32 -8.95
CA ARG A 127 0.46 12.53 -9.22
C ARG A 127 -0.44 12.39 -10.44
N SER A 128 0.02 11.75 -11.52
CA SER A 128 -0.80 11.55 -12.72
C SER A 128 -1.97 10.63 -12.42
N VAL A 129 -1.73 9.51 -11.72
CA VAL A 129 -2.78 8.58 -11.31
C VAL A 129 -3.84 9.28 -10.45
N ALA A 130 -3.42 10.07 -9.46
CA ALA A 130 -4.34 10.83 -8.61
C ALA A 130 -5.10 11.92 -9.39
N ALA A 131 -4.45 12.60 -10.33
CA ALA A 131 -5.08 13.63 -11.16
C ALA A 131 -6.13 13.04 -12.12
N GLU A 132 -5.83 11.90 -12.74
CA GLU A 132 -6.77 11.16 -13.59
C GLU A 132 -8.01 10.71 -12.81
N ALA A 133 -7.81 10.11 -11.63
CA ALA A 133 -8.91 9.68 -10.77
C ALA A 133 -9.82 10.85 -10.39
N ARG A 134 -9.23 11.99 -10.01
CA ARG A 134 -9.98 13.22 -9.70
C ARG A 134 -10.76 13.74 -10.92
N LYS A 135 -10.13 13.77 -12.11
CA LYS A 135 -10.77 14.24 -13.34
C LYS A 135 -11.95 13.37 -13.76
N ALA A 136 -11.86 12.06 -13.55
CA ALA A 136 -12.93 11.12 -13.85
C ALA A 136 -14.13 11.23 -12.91
N GLY A 137 -14.06 12.07 -11.85
CA GLY A 137 -15.00 12.01 -10.72
C GLY A 137 -14.96 10.64 -10.03
N GLY A 138 -13.87 9.90 -10.24
CA GLY A 138 -13.73 8.52 -9.85
C GLY A 138 -13.51 8.39 -8.34
N PRO A 139 -13.77 7.20 -7.81
CA PRO A 139 -13.52 6.91 -6.40
C PRO A 139 -12.01 6.92 -6.10
N MET A 140 -11.67 6.83 -4.81
CA MET A 140 -10.31 6.80 -4.30
C MET A 140 -9.43 5.76 -5.03
N VAL A 141 -8.13 6.02 -5.10
CA VAL A 141 -7.08 5.16 -5.61
C VAL A 141 -6.39 4.44 -4.46
N ARG A 142 -6.21 3.13 -4.59
CA ARG A 142 -5.35 2.33 -3.72
C ARG A 142 -4.14 1.85 -4.50
N MET A 143 -2.96 2.31 -4.12
CA MET A 143 -1.70 1.98 -4.76
C MET A 143 -0.85 1.11 -3.84
N VAL A 144 -0.30 0.02 -4.37
CA VAL A 144 0.74 -0.76 -3.68
C VAL A 144 2.05 -0.52 -4.43
N ILE A 145 3.13 -0.25 -3.71
CA ILE A 145 4.45 -0.04 -4.29
C ILE A 145 5.45 -1.00 -3.65
N ASP A 146 5.98 -1.96 -4.42
CA ASP A 146 7.04 -2.86 -3.97
C ASP A 146 8.41 -2.20 -4.16
N MET A 147 9.05 -1.82 -3.07
CA MET A 147 10.35 -1.14 -3.07
C MET A 147 11.54 -2.10 -3.13
N ARG A 148 11.34 -3.43 -3.25
CA ARG A 148 12.47 -4.39 -3.39
C ARG A 148 13.33 -4.11 -4.62
N TRP A 149 12.77 -3.49 -5.65
CA TRP A 149 13.50 -3.09 -6.84
C TRP A 149 14.67 -2.13 -6.58
N LEU A 150 14.71 -1.47 -5.41
CA LEU A 150 15.84 -0.66 -4.98
C LEU A 150 17.11 -1.47 -4.68
N PHE A 151 16.94 -2.76 -4.36
CA PHE A 151 18.01 -3.65 -3.88
C PHE A 151 18.39 -4.73 -4.91
N GLN A 152 17.72 -4.77 -6.06
CA GLN A 152 17.97 -5.76 -7.12
C GLN A 152 19.05 -5.26 -8.08
N ASP A 153 20.28 -5.77 -7.95
CA ASP A 153 21.44 -5.53 -8.83
C ASP A 153 21.72 -4.05 -9.19
N ARG A 154 21.25 -3.12 -8.36
CA ARG A 154 21.26 -1.68 -8.60
C ARG A 154 21.92 -0.94 -7.43
N PRO A 155 22.63 0.18 -7.68
CA PRO A 155 23.13 1.01 -6.60
C PRO A 155 21.97 1.60 -5.78
N PHE A 156 21.89 1.21 -4.52
CA PHE A 156 20.92 1.77 -3.59
C PHE A 156 21.32 3.19 -3.18
N SER A 157 20.38 4.13 -3.31
CA SER A 157 20.50 5.50 -2.80
C SER A 157 19.47 5.73 -1.72
N MET A 158 19.91 5.70 -0.45
CA MET A 158 19.05 6.07 0.69
C MET A 158 18.51 7.50 0.51
N HIS A 159 19.34 8.41 0.01
CA HIS A 159 18.98 9.81 -0.18
C HIS A 159 17.82 9.98 -1.18
N ASP A 160 17.91 9.36 -2.35
CA ASP A 160 16.86 9.48 -3.38
C ASP A 160 15.59 8.73 -2.99
N THR A 161 15.73 7.60 -2.29
CA THR A 161 14.56 6.87 -1.75
C THR A 161 13.83 7.71 -0.70
N LEU A 162 14.55 8.38 0.20
CA LEU A 162 13.94 9.26 1.20
C LEU A 162 13.33 10.52 0.56
N LYS A 163 13.88 11.03 -0.56
CA LYS A 163 13.21 12.09 -1.34
C LYS A 163 11.87 11.61 -1.87
N PHE A 164 11.85 10.42 -2.47
CA PHE A 164 10.60 9.82 -2.95
C PHE A 164 9.59 9.71 -1.81
N GLU A 165 9.95 9.12 -0.68
CA GLU A 165 9.01 8.90 0.42
C GLU A 165 8.48 10.20 1.02
N ALA A 166 9.34 11.18 1.24
CA ALA A 166 8.91 12.48 1.75
C ALA A 166 7.99 13.21 0.75
N ALA A 167 8.30 13.15 -0.55
CA ALA A 167 7.44 13.75 -1.57
C ALA A 167 6.12 13.00 -1.74
N SER A 168 6.14 11.67 -1.69
CA SER A 168 4.95 10.82 -1.75
C SER A 168 4.01 11.16 -0.60
N HIS A 169 4.55 11.33 0.62
CA HIS A 169 3.77 11.77 1.77
C HIS A 169 3.19 13.18 1.56
N ALA A 170 3.97 14.12 1.01
CA ALA A 170 3.50 15.48 0.73
C ALA A 170 2.39 15.52 -0.34
N ILE A 171 2.43 14.62 -1.33
CA ILE A 171 1.39 14.50 -2.36
C ILE A 171 0.10 13.94 -1.76
N LEU A 172 0.17 13.28 -0.60
CA LEU A 172 -0.95 12.75 0.17
C LEU A 172 -1.45 13.74 1.24
N ALA A 173 -1.00 15.00 1.21
CA ALA A 173 -1.53 16.08 2.05
C ALA A 173 -3.05 16.29 1.82
N PRO A 174 -3.78 16.97 2.73
CA PRO A 174 -5.26 16.95 2.83
C PRO A 174 -6.04 17.21 1.54
N ASP A 175 -5.44 17.88 0.55
CA ASP A 175 -6.09 18.20 -0.73
C ASP A 175 -6.12 16.99 -1.69
N ALA A 176 -5.49 15.88 -1.30
CA ALA A 176 -5.22 14.69 -2.11
C ALA A 176 -6.18 13.53 -1.88
N ASP A 177 -7.39 13.80 -1.34
CA ASP A 177 -8.50 12.90 -0.93
C ASP A 177 -8.74 11.59 -1.72
N VAL A 178 -8.12 11.45 -2.88
CA VAL A 178 -8.26 10.34 -3.82
C VAL A 178 -7.09 9.36 -3.82
N LEU A 179 -6.06 9.45 -2.96
CA LEU A 179 -4.95 8.48 -2.98
C LEU A 179 -4.62 7.88 -1.60
N ALA A 180 -4.45 6.57 -1.58
CA ALA A 180 -3.92 5.81 -0.47
C ALA A 180 -2.83 4.86 -0.98
N THR A 181 -1.65 4.92 -0.36
CA THR A 181 -0.46 4.19 -0.80
C THR A 181 0.02 3.25 0.31
N LEU A 182 0.24 1.99 -0.05
CA LEU A 182 0.96 0.99 0.73
C LEU A 182 2.34 0.77 0.10
N THR A 183 3.37 1.35 0.70
CA THR A 183 4.76 1.19 0.28
C THR A 183 5.40 0.04 1.04
N GLN A 184 5.88 -0.98 0.34
CA GLN A 184 6.34 -2.23 0.92
C GLN A 184 7.85 -2.39 0.75
N TYR A 185 8.53 -2.75 1.83
CA TYR A 185 9.95 -3.05 1.87
C TYR A 185 10.18 -4.47 2.38
N HIS A 186 11.25 -5.12 1.93
CA HIS A 186 11.73 -6.33 2.58
C HIS A 186 12.65 -5.94 3.75
N TYR A 187 12.30 -6.37 4.95
CA TYR A 187 12.99 -5.95 6.18
C TYR A 187 14.49 -6.27 6.16
N ALA A 188 14.88 -7.42 5.61
CA ALA A 188 16.28 -7.86 5.60
C ALA A 188 17.19 -7.00 4.71
N ASP A 189 16.62 -6.26 3.76
CA ASP A 189 17.39 -5.39 2.86
C ASP A 189 17.69 -4.00 3.46
N LEU A 190 17.07 -3.66 4.61
CA LEU A 190 17.13 -2.32 5.17
C LEU A 190 18.15 -2.19 6.30
N SER A 191 18.93 -1.11 6.27
CA SER A 191 19.71 -0.70 7.43
C SER A 191 18.81 -0.14 8.54
N GLY A 192 19.24 -0.27 9.79
CA GLY A 192 18.52 0.31 10.94
C GLY A 192 18.35 1.83 10.84
N GLU A 193 19.35 2.53 10.30
CA GLU A 193 19.27 3.97 10.02
C GLU A 193 18.14 4.28 9.03
N PHE A 194 18.05 3.49 7.95
CA PHE A 194 17.04 3.73 6.93
C PHE A 194 15.62 3.45 7.44
N ILE A 195 15.44 2.38 8.24
CA ILE A 195 14.16 2.10 8.91
C ILE A 195 13.72 3.29 9.78
N ILE A 196 14.63 3.85 10.58
CA ILE A 196 14.33 5.00 11.44
C ILE A 196 13.90 6.21 10.61
N GLU A 197 14.56 6.46 9.47
CA GLU A 197 14.20 7.56 8.58
C GLU A 197 12.85 7.35 7.89
N LEU A 198 12.53 6.14 7.44
CA LEU A 198 11.21 5.79 6.90
C LEU A 198 10.11 5.96 7.95
N LEU A 199 10.33 5.49 9.18
CA LEU A 199 9.38 5.62 10.28
C LEU A 199 9.08 7.09 10.61
N LYS A 200 10.06 8.00 10.50
CA LYS A 200 9.84 9.44 10.72
C LYS A 200 8.85 10.05 9.72
N ILE A 201 8.85 9.58 8.48
CA ILE A 201 8.02 10.14 7.40
C ILE A 201 6.58 9.63 7.50
N HIS A 202 6.40 8.33 7.71
CA HIS A 202 5.10 7.70 7.55
C HIS A 202 4.19 7.90 8.77
N PRO A 203 2.91 8.29 8.58
CA PRO A 203 1.93 8.37 9.66
C PRO A 203 1.48 6.99 10.16
N VAL A 204 1.59 5.95 9.33
CA VAL A 204 1.25 4.57 9.67
C VAL A 204 2.35 3.64 9.17
N ALA A 205 2.78 2.72 10.03
CA ALA A 205 3.72 1.66 9.71
C ALA A 205 3.10 0.30 10.02
N VAL A 206 3.38 -0.68 9.18
CA VAL A 206 3.12 -2.10 9.42
C VAL A 206 4.46 -2.75 9.73
N VAL A 207 4.62 -3.21 10.96
CA VAL A 207 5.82 -3.89 11.44
C VAL A 207 5.40 -5.28 11.89
N ALA A 208 5.89 -6.30 11.18
CA ALA A 208 5.34 -7.64 11.30
C ALA A 208 3.80 -7.62 11.16
N GLN A 209 3.08 -8.30 12.04
CA GLN A 209 1.61 -8.38 12.02
C GLN A 209 0.91 -7.22 12.75
N PHE A 210 1.58 -6.09 12.95
CA PHE A 210 1.05 -4.95 13.72
C PHE A 210 1.01 -3.66 12.92
N VAL A 211 -0.16 -3.02 12.92
CA VAL A 211 -0.30 -1.62 12.52
C VAL A 211 0.13 -0.72 13.69
N ARG A 212 0.97 0.26 13.38
CA ARG A 212 1.47 1.27 14.33
C ARG A 212 1.24 2.63 13.73
N ARG A 213 0.56 3.49 14.48
CA ARG A 213 0.47 4.92 14.14
C ARG A 213 1.73 5.59 14.64
N ASN A 214 2.36 6.38 13.79
CA ASN A 214 3.47 7.22 14.20
C ASN A 214 2.92 8.34 15.10
N PRO A 215 3.35 8.44 16.37
CA PRO A 215 2.88 9.50 17.27
C PRO A 215 3.41 10.89 16.87
N HIS A 216 4.51 10.93 16.11
CA HIS A 216 5.22 12.15 15.74
C HIS A 216 5.72 12.10 14.29
N PRO A 217 4.81 12.04 13.29
CA PRO A 217 5.21 12.11 11.89
C PRO A 217 5.89 13.45 11.63
N PHE A 218 7.06 13.40 11.00
CA PHE A 218 7.71 14.60 10.51
C PHE A 218 6.86 15.21 9.40
N ASP A 219 6.69 16.53 9.45
CA ASP A 219 6.14 17.27 8.33
C ASP A 219 6.97 16.97 7.06
N ALA A 220 6.29 16.50 6.02
CA ALA A 220 6.92 16.06 4.77
C ALA A 220 7.76 17.17 4.13
N HIS A 221 7.27 18.41 4.14
CA HIS A 221 7.97 19.56 3.57
C HIS A 221 9.24 19.89 4.35
N ARG A 222 9.17 19.89 5.68
CA ARG A 222 10.32 20.09 6.56
C ARG A 222 11.35 18.96 6.42
N TYR A 223 10.88 17.73 6.30
CA TYR A 223 11.75 16.58 6.09
C TYR A 223 12.46 16.69 4.74
N MET A 224 11.74 16.99 3.66
CA MET A 224 12.30 17.21 2.32
C MET A 224 13.36 18.31 2.33
N LYS A 225 13.08 19.46 2.95
CA LYS A 225 14.05 20.55 3.11
C LYS A 225 15.35 20.05 3.76
N ARG A 226 15.24 19.26 4.84
CA ARG A 226 16.39 18.68 5.54
C ARG A 226 17.20 17.71 4.67
N ILE A 227 16.56 16.91 3.83
CA ILE A 227 17.25 16.01 2.88
C ILE A 227 18.06 16.83 1.85
N LEU A 228 17.44 17.88 1.30
CA LEU A 228 18.06 18.73 0.27
C LEU A 228 19.22 19.56 0.83
N GLU A 229 19.13 20.01 2.08
CA GLU A 229 20.20 20.77 2.75
C GLU A 229 21.43 19.91 3.07
N ARG A 230 21.25 18.62 3.37
CA ARG A 230 22.35 17.66 3.60
C ARG A 230 23.12 17.27 2.34
N GLN A 231 22.72 17.79 1.18
CA GLN A 231 23.35 17.53 -0.12
C GLN A 231 24.45 18.56 -0.47
N LYS A 232 24.61 19.61 0.34
CA LYS A 232 25.70 20.59 0.25
C LYS A 232 26.85 20.23 1.17
#